data_AF-A0A1G1P4B7-F1
#
_entry.id   AF-A0A1G1P4B7-F1
#
_cell.length_a   1.000
_cell.length_b   1.000
_cell.length_c   1.000
_cell.angle_alpha   90.00
_cell.angle_beta   90.00
_cell.angle_gamma   90.00
#
_symmetry.space_group_name_H-M   'P 1'
#
loop_
_entity.id
_entity.type
_entity.pdbx_description
1 polymer ?
#
loop_
_entity_poly.entity_id
_entity_poly.type
_entity_poly.pdbx_seq_one_letter_code
_entity_poly.pdbx_strand_id
1 'polypeptide(L)'
;MKESLTQSNISQLAANINKELKKMELDLKGRITVGYWRVGRWIARDILKNKDRAGYGAHLYEQLARKVSASQRTLERSVQLYRSYPIASRLTQLGWSHFLHLMAVKDEKQRRQLEHQAVVNGWGAYELKDRIKAAAAAGDPDGKKGTEEEIPQLTFVRGQVNTFALVEDEGEKDLLVDLGFRLHWGFAQIKSLRVKKDDCVKVRNDRFSKTACPPNREQLFTYKAQVRKIIDGDTLIARVHLNFRMFITQKFRLRGIDCPEIGTPEGKRAKRFVEERLKGLDFFVIKTRKDTTDKYERYLADVFYPSGGSDIDKIAREGNYLNQELLDAGLARVW
;
A
#
# COMPACT_ATOMS: atom_id res chain seq x y z
N MET A 1 7.45 52.87 -12.26
CA MET A 1 8.41 51.97 -12.94
C MET A 1 7.67 50.69 -13.28
N LYS A 2 7.48 50.38 -14.56
CA LYS A 2 7.00 49.05 -14.98
C LYS A 2 8.19 48.11 -14.87
N GLU A 3 8.22 47.25 -13.86
CA GLU A 3 9.15 46.12 -13.84
C GLU A 3 8.83 45.24 -15.04
N SER A 4 9.59 45.40 -16.12
CA SER A 4 9.51 44.51 -17.26
C SER A 4 9.92 43.11 -16.80
N LEU A 5 9.02 42.15 -16.91
CA LEU A 5 9.28 40.74 -16.65
C LEU A 5 10.47 40.28 -17.49
N THR A 6 11.58 39.94 -16.85
CA THR A 6 12.76 39.39 -17.53
C THR A 6 12.39 38.08 -18.23
N GLN A 7 13.07 37.74 -19.32
CA GLN A 7 12.84 36.50 -20.09
C GLN A 7 12.90 35.23 -19.20
N SER A 8 13.71 35.27 -18.13
CA SER A 8 13.79 34.23 -17.10
C SER A 8 12.50 34.11 -16.27
N ASN A 9 11.87 35.24 -15.91
CA ASN A 9 10.62 35.24 -15.14
C ASN A 9 9.44 34.71 -15.97
N ILE A 10 9.40 35.03 -17.26
CA ILE A 10 8.36 34.51 -18.17
C ILE A 10 8.53 32.99 -18.36
N SER A 11 9.76 32.51 -18.50
CA SER A 11 10.05 31.08 -18.66
C SER A 11 9.66 30.28 -17.41
N GLN A 12 9.95 30.80 -16.21
CA GLN A 12 9.56 30.16 -14.95
C GLN A 12 8.03 30.15 -14.77
N LEU A 13 7.36 31.24 -15.12
CA LEU A 13 5.90 31.33 -15.07
C LEU A 13 5.25 30.32 -16.04
N ALA A 14 5.75 30.23 -17.29
CA ALA A 14 5.29 29.27 -18.27
C ALA A 14 5.47 27.81 -17.80
N ALA A 15 6.61 27.50 -17.17
CA ALA A 15 6.86 26.18 -16.59
C ALA A 15 5.85 25.83 -15.48
N ASN A 16 5.56 26.78 -14.58
CA ASN A 16 4.58 26.60 -13.51
C ASN A 16 3.15 26.41 -14.06
N ILE A 17 2.75 27.22 -15.04
CA ILE A 17 1.43 27.10 -15.70
C ILE A 17 1.31 25.72 -16.37
N ASN A 18 2.30 25.33 -17.16
CA ASN A 18 2.28 24.02 -17.85
C ASN A 18 2.25 22.85 -16.87
N LYS A 19 2.92 22.96 -15.72
CA LYS A 19 2.87 21.95 -14.65
C LYS A 19 1.46 21.81 -14.07
N GLU A 20 0.79 22.92 -13.76
CA GLU A 20 -0.58 22.89 -13.25
C GLU A 20 -1.58 22.37 -14.29
N LEU A 21 -1.48 22.81 -15.55
CA LEU A 21 -2.34 22.30 -16.63
C LEU A 21 -2.20 20.79 -16.82
N LYS A 22 -0.96 20.28 -16.81
CA LYS A 22 -0.69 18.84 -16.95
C LYS A 22 -1.24 18.03 -15.76
N LYS A 23 -1.14 18.58 -14.55
CA LYS A 23 -1.71 17.97 -13.34
C LYS A 23 -3.23 17.91 -13.40
N MET A 24 -3.89 19.02 -13.77
CA MET A 24 -5.36 19.07 -13.91
C MET A 24 -5.86 18.07 -14.96
N GLU A 25 -5.17 17.98 -16.10
CA GLU A 25 -5.49 17.03 -17.16
C GLU A 25 -5.39 15.58 -16.67
N LEU A 26 -4.32 15.26 -15.92
CA LEU A 26 -4.13 13.93 -15.34
C LEU A 26 -5.22 13.58 -14.33
N ASP A 27 -5.55 14.50 -13.42
CA ASP A 27 -6.60 14.32 -12.43
C ASP A 27 -7.96 14.06 -13.08
N LEU A 28 -8.31 14.83 -14.12
CA LEU A 28 -9.56 14.65 -14.86
C LEU A 28 -9.60 13.27 -15.53
N LYS A 29 -8.51 12.89 -16.22
CA LYS A 29 -8.38 11.59 -16.89
C LYS A 29 -8.47 10.43 -15.89
N GLY A 30 -7.83 10.55 -14.73
CA GLY A 30 -7.90 9.56 -13.65
C GLY A 30 -9.31 9.40 -13.11
N ARG A 31 -10.02 10.51 -12.85
CA ARG A 31 -11.44 10.49 -12.40
C ARG A 31 -12.35 9.82 -13.41
N ILE A 32 -12.19 10.11 -14.71
CA ILE A 32 -12.96 9.46 -15.78
C ILE A 32 -12.72 7.95 -15.78
N THR A 33 -11.46 7.52 -15.68
CA THR A 33 -11.08 6.10 -15.67
C THR A 33 -11.68 5.37 -14.47
N VAL A 34 -11.59 5.97 -13.27
CA VAL A 34 -12.23 5.44 -12.06
C VAL A 34 -13.76 5.39 -12.20
N GLY A 35 -14.36 6.35 -12.90
CA GLY A 35 -15.78 6.35 -13.25
C GLY A 35 -16.17 5.11 -14.05
N TYR A 36 -15.49 4.85 -15.17
CA TYR A 36 -15.73 3.64 -15.97
C TYR A 36 -15.47 2.35 -15.17
N TRP A 37 -14.44 2.32 -14.35
CA TRP A 37 -14.19 1.19 -13.45
C TRP A 37 -15.36 0.90 -12.50
N ARG A 38 -16.00 1.95 -11.93
CA ARG A 38 -17.18 1.80 -11.05
C ARG A 38 -18.38 1.24 -11.81
N VAL A 39 -18.62 1.71 -13.04
CA VAL A 39 -19.65 1.16 -13.94
C VAL A 39 -19.41 -0.33 -14.16
N GLY A 40 -18.17 -0.70 -14.49
CA GLY A 40 -17.76 -2.09 -14.66
C GLY A 40 -18.00 -2.94 -13.41
N ARG A 41 -17.70 -2.41 -12.23
CA ARG A 41 -17.96 -3.08 -10.95
C ARG A 41 -19.46 -3.34 -10.72
N TRP A 42 -20.32 -2.38 -11.02
CA TRP A 42 -21.78 -2.56 -10.86
C TRP A 42 -22.30 -3.67 -11.76
N ILE A 43 -21.93 -3.63 -13.05
CA ILE A 43 -22.37 -4.63 -14.03
C ILE A 43 -21.80 -6.02 -13.69
N ALA A 44 -20.51 -6.12 -13.33
CA ALA A 44 -19.89 -7.39 -12.99
C ALA A 44 -20.54 -8.06 -11.77
N ARG A 45 -20.98 -7.27 -10.78
CA ARG A 45 -21.71 -7.77 -9.61
C ARG A 45 -23.09 -8.28 -9.96
N ASP A 46 -23.78 -7.59 -10.85
CA ASP A 46 -25.12 -7.97 -11.27
C ASP A 46 -25.10 -9.26 -12.10
N ILE A 47 -24.12 -9.40 -13.00
CA ILE A 47 -23.83 -10.66 -13.69
C ILE A 47 -23.51 -11.78 -12.70
N LEU A 48 -22.73 -11.50 -11.65
CA LEU A 48 -22.36 -12.49 -10.63
C LEU A 48 -23.57 -13.02 -9.83
N LYS A 49 -24.57 -12.17 -9.60
CA LYS A 49 -25.81 -12.54 -8.88
C LYS A 49 -26.76 -13.38 -9.73
N ASN A 50 -26.69 -13.25 -11.05
CA ASN A 50 -27.56 -13.92 -12.00
C ASN A 50 -26.83 -15.01 -12.80
N LYS A 51 -25.78 -15.61 -12.22
CA LYS A 51 -24.91 -16.60 -12.88
C LYS A 51 -25.63 -17.83 -13.44
N ASP A 52 -26.75 -18.21 -12.82
CA ASP A 52 -27.50 -19.40 -13.20
C ASP A 52 -28.35 -19.19 -14.46
N ARG A 53 -28.40 -17.95 -14.98
CA ARG A 53 -29.11 -17.59 -16.21
C ARG A 53 -28.13 -17.55 -17.39
N ALA A 54 -28.07 -18.64 -18.15
CA ALA A 54 -27.30 -18.68 -19.39
C ALA A 54 -27.71 -17.52 -20.32
N GLY A 55 -26.73 -16.83 -20.91
CA GLY A 55 -26.97 -15.71 -21.83
C GLY A 55 -27.32 -14.37 -21.18
N TYR A 56 -27.53 -14.30 -19.85
CA TYR A 56 -27.90 -13.08 -19.13
C TYR A 56 -26.92 -11.92 -19.38
N GLY A 57 -25.61 -12.20 -19.35
CA GLY A 57 -24.59 -11.18 -19.55
C GLY A 57 -24.68 -10.49 -20.92
N ALA A 58 -24.93 -11.24 -21.99
CA ALA A 58 -24.99 -10.68 -23.35
C ALA A 58 -26.23 -9.78 -23.51
N HIS A 59 -27.39 -10.23 -23.04
CA HIS A 59 -28.64 -9.46 -23.11
C HIS A 59 -28.61 -8.24 -22.17
N LEU A 60 -27.91 -8.34 -21.03
CA LEU A 60 -27.77 -7.24 -20.08
C LEU A 60 -27.08 -6.03 -20.72
N TYR A 61 -25.97 -6.23 -21.44
CA TYR A 61 -25.28 -5.10 -22.05
C TYR A 61 -26.11 -4.40 -23.13
N GLU A 62 -26.85 -5.17 -23.94
CA GLU A 62 -27.74 -4.61 -24.95
C GLU A 62 -28.85 -3.77 -24.32
N GLN A 63 -29.49 -4.28 -23.26
CA GLN A 63 -30.53 -3.55 -22.53
C GLN A 63 -29.99 -2.29 -21.85
N LEU A 64 -28.81 -2.37 -21.23
CA LEU A 64 -28.17 -1.23 -20.58
C LEU A 64 -27.82 -0.15 -21.59
N ALA A 65 -27.25 -0.51 -22.74
CA ALA A 65 -26.84 0.44 -23.77
C ALA A 65 -28.02 1.26 -24.34
N ARG A 66 -29.25 0.75 -24.28
CA ARG A 66 -30.47 1.49 -24.66
C ARG A 66 -30.96 2.47 -23.58
N LYS A 67 -30.51 2.33 -22.33
CA LYS A 67 -30.98 3.09 -21.16
C LYS A 67 -29.95 4.07 -20.59
N VAL A 68 -28.70 4.01 -21.03
CA VAL A 68 -27.61 4.84 -20.54
C VAL A 68 -26.86 5.50 -21.71
N SER A 69 -26.20 6.61 -21.45
CA SER A 69 -25.43 7.34 -22.47
C SER A 69 -24.11 6.67 -22.91
N ALA A 70 -23.90 5.40 -22.57
CA ALA A 70 -22.69 4.64 -22.90
C ALA A 70 -23.02 3.45 -23.81
N SER A 71 -22.20 3.26 -24.85
CA SER A 71 -22.36 2.15 -25.78
C SER A 71 -22.09 0.79 -25.12
N GLN A 72 -22.65 -0.27 -25.71
CA GLN A 72 -22.39 -1.65 -25.29
C GLN A 72 -20.88 -1.93 -25.12
N ARG A 73 -20.07 -1.54 -26.11
CA ARG A 73 -18.61 -1.72 -26.08
C ARG A 73 -17.94 -0.98 -24.91
N THR A 74 -18.42 0.21 -24.54
CA THR A 74 -17.90 0.95 -23.39
C THR A 74 -18.25 0.25 -22.08
N LEU A 75 -19.46 -0.32 -21.97
CA LEU A 75 -19.88 -1.09 -20.80
C LEU A 75 -19.06 -2.38 -20.65
N GLU A 76 -18.83 -3.11 -21.74
CA GLU A 76 -17.99 -4.31 -21.77
C GLU A 76 -16.55 -3.98 -21.36
N ARG A 77 -15.96 -2.92 -21.93
CA ARG A 77 -14.61 -2.45 -21.58
C ARG A 77 -14.53 -1.99 -20.12
N SER A 78 -15.58 -1.39 -19.60
CA SER A 78 -15.67 -0.99 -18.19
C SER A 78 -15.59 -2.23 -17.27
N VAL A 79 -16.32 -3.30 -17.62
CA VAL A 79 -16.25 -4.59 -16.90
C VAL A 79 -14.88 -5.24 -17.06
N GLN A 80 -14.29 -5.20 -18.25
CA GLN A 80 -12.94 -5.70 -18.50
C GLN A 80 -11.92 -4.95 -17.65
N LEU A 81 -12.04 -3.63 -17.52
CA LEU A 81 -11.17 -2.79 -16.69
C LEU A 81 -11.30 -3.20 -15.23
N TYR A 82 -12.52 -3.34 -14.72
CA TYR A 82 -12.75 -3.80 -13.36
C TYR A 82 -12.11 -5.16 -13.06
N ARG A 83 -12.24 -6.12 -13.99
CA ARG A 83 -11.66 -7.48 -13.84
C ARG A 83 -10.15 -7.48 -13.92
N SER A 84 -9.59 -6.68 -14.82
CA SER A 84 -8.15 -6.59 -15.08
C SER A 84 -7.42 -5.77 -14.02
N TYR A 85 -8.12 -4.82 -13.41
CA TYR A 85 -7.61 -3.89 -12.41
C TYR A 85 -8.56 -3.81 -11.21
N PRO A 86 -8.60 -4.78 -10.28
CA PRO A 86 -9.55 -4.79 -9.17
C PRO A 86 -9.37 -3.64 -8.16
N ILE A 87 -8.29 -2.85 -8.27
CA ILE A 87 -7.92 -1.77 -7.35
C ILE A 87 -8.00 -0.42 -8.08
N ALA A 88 -9.00 0.39 -7.73
CA ALA A 88 -9.28 1.66 -8.40
C ALA A 88 -8.20 2.74 -8.22
N SER A 89 -7.41 2.71 -7.14
CA SER A 89 -6.36 3.71 -6.88
C SER A 89 -5.22 3.64 -7.90
N ARG A 90 -4.98 2.48 -8.53
CA ARG A 90 -3.99 2.33 -9.61
C ARG A 90 -4.39 3.08 -10.89
N LEU A 91 -5.67 3.45 -11.02
CA LEU A 91 -6.23 4.05 -12.23
C LEU A 91 -6.12 5.59 -12.27
N THR A 92 -5.55 6.21 -11.24
CA THR A 92 -5.42 7.68 -11.19
C THR A 92 -4.20 8.19 -11.95
N GLN A 93 -3.24 7.30 -12.25
CA GLN A 93 -1.95 7.68 -12.85
C GLN A 93 -1.98 7.71 -14.38
N LEU A 94 -3.01 7.13 -15.00
CA LEU A 94 -3.16 7.07 -16.46
C LEU A 94 -4.61 7.30 -16.86
N GLY A 95 -4.83 7.69 -18.11
CA GLY A 95 -6.18 7.92 -18.64
C GLY A 95 -6.83 6.65 -19.19
N TRP A 96 -8.13 6.76 -19.45
CA TRP A 96 -8.95 5.65 -19.98
C TRP A 96 -8.34 5.03 -21.24
N SER A 97 -7.86 5.85 -22.17
CA SER A 97 -7.24 5.38 -23.42
C SER A 97 -5.98 4.55 -23.19
N HIS A 98 -5.17 4.86 -22.18
CA HIS A 98 -4.02 4.01 -21.81
C HIS A 98 -4.50 2.64 -21.37
N PHE A 99 -5.49 2.59 -20.49
CA PHE A 99 -6.04 1.33 -20.00
C PHE A 99 -6.72 0.51 -21.10
N LEU A 100 -7.30 1.12 -22.12
CA LEU A 100 -7.79 0.40 -23.30
C LEU A 100 -6.68 -0.37 -24.02
N HIS A 101 -5.47 0.18 -24.08
CA HIS A 101 -4.31 -0.49 -24.66
C HIS A 101 -3.73 -1.54 -23.71
N LEU A 102 -3.59 -1.21 -22.43
CA LEU A 102 -3.07 -2.14 -21.42
C LEU A 102 -3.95 -3.38 -21.28
N MET A 103 -5.28 -3.24 -21.29
CA MET A 103 -6.21 -4.38 -21.23
C MET A 103 -6.12 -5.33 -22.43
N ALA A 104 -5.53 -4.89 -23.55
CA ALA A 104 -5.28 -5.75 -24.70
C ALA A 104 -4.06 -6.65 -24.52
N VAL A 105 -3.12 -6.28 -23.63
CA VAL A 105 -1.95 -7.08 -23.28
C VAL A 105 -2.40 -8.22 -22.38
N LYS A 106 -2.39 -9.46 -22.85
CA LYS A 106 -2.89 -10.62 -22.09
C LYS A 106 -2.02 -10.95 -20.88
N ASP A 107 -0.69 -10.89 -21.05
CA ASP A 107 0.28 -11.13 -20.00
C ASP A 107 0.24 -10.01 -18.95
N GLU A 108 -0.03 -10.38 -17.70
CA GLU A 108 -0.17 -9.41 -16.62
C GLU A 108 1.16 -8.75 -16.23
N LYS A 109 2.28 -9.48 -16.30
CA LYS A 109 3.63 -8.96 -16.00
C LYS A 109 4.03 -7.93 -17.04
N GLN A 110 3.86 -8.26 -18.32
CA GLN A 110 4.12 -7.35 -19.44
C GLN A 110 3.23 -6.12 -19.36
N ARG A 111 1.93 -6.29 -19.07
CA ARG A 111 0.99 -5.19 -18.88
C ARG A 111 1.43 -4.24 -17.77
N ARG A 112 1.84 -4.79 -16.62
CA ARG A 112 2.32 -4.02 -15.46
C ARG A 112 3.62 -3.27 -15.77
N GLN A 113 4.55 -3.90 -16.50
CA GLN A 113 5.79 -3.25 -16.92
C GLN A 113 5.52 -2.07 -17.85
N LEU A 114 4.65 -2.25 -18.85
CA LEU A 114 4.26 -1.21 -19.80
C LEU A 114 3.49 -0.07 -19.11
N GLU A 115 2.66 -0.38 -18.11
CA GLU A 115 1.98 0.61 -17.26
C GLU A 115 2.99 1.43 -16.47
N HIS A 116 3.93 0.77 -15.78
CA HIS A 116 4.98 1.45 -15.01
C HIS A 116 5.83 2.35 -15.90
N GLN A 117 6.27 1.83 -17.06
CA GLN A 117 7.03 2.61 -18.03
C GLN A 117 6.23 3.78 -18.59
N ALA A 118 4.91 3.62 -18.81
CA ALA A 118 4.06 4.72 -19.27
C ALA A 118 3.96 5.84 -18.22
N VAL A 119 3.90 5.50 -16.93
CA VAL A 119 3.87 6.48 -15.84
C VAL A 119 5.23 7.17 -15.69
N VAL A 120 6.31 6.41 -15.55
CA VAL A 120 7.66 6.94 -15.30
C VAL A 120 8.15 7.80 -16.47
N ASN A 121 7.94 7.33 -17.71
CA ASN A 121 8.38 8.05 -18.90
C ASN A 121 7.35 9.06 -19.41
N GLY A 122 6.18 9.14 -18.78
CA GLY A 122 5.11 10.06 -19.16
C GLY A 122 4.54 9.81 -20.57
N TRP A 123 4.47 8.56 -21.01
CA TRP A 123 4.02 8.19 -22.35
C TRP A 123 2.56 8.59 -22.60
N GLY A 124 2.30 9.16 -23.77
CA GLY A 124 0.94 9.32 -24.28
C GLY A 124 0.28 7.98 -24.59
N ALA A 125 -1.05 7.94 -24.67
CA ALA A 125 -1.77 6.68 -24.95
C ALA A 125 -1.38 6.06 -26.30
N TYR A 126 -1.12 6.90 -27.32
CA TYR A 126 -0.66 6.46 -28.64
C TYR A 126 0.76 5.92 -28.60
N GLU A 127 1.68 6.57 -27.87
CA GLU A 127 3.03 6.05 -27.71
C GLU A 127 3.01 4.68 -27.00
N LEU A 128 2.24 4.55 -25.91
CA LEU A 128 2.06 3.27 -25.23
C LEU A 128 1.52 2.18 -26.17
N LYS A 129 0.56 2.52 -27.05
CA LYS A 129 0.03 1.60 -28.07
C LYS A 129 1.12 1.12 -29.03
N ASP A 130 1.98 2.03 -29.49
CA ASP A 130 3.07 1.68 -30.42
C ASP A 130 4.15 0.84 -29.73
N ARG A 131 4.46 1.14 -28.46
CA ARG A 131 5.37 0.32 -27.63
C ARG A 131 4.82 -1.08 -27.40
N ILE A 132 3.52 -1.22 -27.13
CA ILE A 132 2.85 -2.53 -27.02
C ILE A 132 2.98 -3.33 -28.32
N LYS A 133 2.78 -2.69 -29.47
CA LYS A 133 2.93 -3.35 -30.77
C LYS A 133 4.37 -3.77 -31.03
N ALA A 134 5.33 -2.90 -30.73
CA ALA A 134 6.75 -3.21 -30.89
C ALA A 134 7.18 -4.38 -29.99
N ALA A 135 6.73 -4.41 -28.74
CA ALA A 135 7.00 -5.50 -27.81
C ALA A 135 6.34 -6.83 -28.25
N ALA A 136 5.18 -6.78 -28.90
CA ALA A 136 4.53 -7.97 -29.46
C ALA A 136 5.20 -8.48 -30.75
N ALA A 137 5.76 -7.58 -31.56
CA ALA A 137 6.47 -7.93 -32.80
C ALA A 137 7.87 -8.54 -32.54
N ALA A 138 8.49 -8.21 -31.41
CA ALA A 138 9.81 -8.71 -31.03
C ALA A 138 9.82 -10.10 -30.34
N GLY A 139 8.82 -10.95 -30.65
CA GLY A 139 8.52 -12.26 -30.05
C GLY A 139 9.62 -12.96 -29.24
N ASP A 140 9.28 -13.23 -27.97
CA ASP A 140 9.88 -14.14 -26.97
C ASP A 140 11.26 -14.77 -27.26
N PRO A 141 12.29 -14.37 -26.49
CA PRO A 141 13.28 -15.30 -25.99
C PRO A 141 13.20 -15.34 -24.46
N ASP A 142 12.75 -16.47 -23.93
CA ASP A 142 13.23 -16.93 -22.64
C ASP A 142 14.77 -16.87 -22.65
N GLY A 143 15.35 -16.30 -21.59
CA GLY A 143 16.79 -16.38 -21.36
C GLY A 143 17.68 -15.29 -21.98
N LYS A 144 17.35 -14.00 -21.81
CA LYS A 144 18.42 -12.99 -21.64
C LYS A 144 18.29 -12.30 -20.30
N LYS A 145 19.24 -12.69 -19.42
CA LYS A 145 19.64 -12.02 -18.18
C LYS A 145 19.22 -10.56 -18.22
N GLY A 146 18.20 -10.23 -17.42
CA GLY A 146 17.96 -8.85 -17.06
C GLY A 146 19.30 -8.30 -16.58
N THR A 147 19.72 -7.18 -17.15
CA THR A 147 20.60 -6.24 -16.46
C THR A 147 20.18 -6.24 -15.00
N GLU A 148 21.10 -6.53 -14.08
CA GLU A 148 20.85 -6.56 -12.63
C GLU A 148 20.09 -5.28 -12.25
N GLU A 149 18.75 -5.35 -12.25
CA GLU A 149 17.92 -4.26 -11.77
C GLU A 149 18.22 -4.22 -10.28
N GLU A 150 18.91 -3.16 -9.84
CA GLU A 150 19.23 -2.96 -8.43
C GLU A 150 17.96 -3.17 -7.61
N ILE A 151 18.02 -4.13 -6.69
CA ILE A 151 16.87 -4.49 -5.85
C ILE A 151 16.48 -3.23 -5.07
N PRO A 152 15.27 -2.69 -5.26
CA PRO A 152 14.87 -1.46 -4.61
C PRO A 152 15.03 -1.56 -3.10
N GLN A 153 15.75 -0.62 -2.51
CA GLN A 153 15.95 -0.55 -1.07
C GLN A 153 14.81 0.26 -0.44
N LEU A 154 14.03 -0.39 0.42
CA LEU A 154 12.95 0.27 1.15
C LEU A 154 13.55 1.27 2.13
N THR A 155 13.04 2.50 2.11
CA THR A 155 13.25 3.42 3.22
C THR A 155 12.41 2.96 4.41
N PHE A 156 13.05 2.81 5.57
CA PHE A 156 12.39 2.46 6.82
C PHE A 156 13.07 3.13 8.00
N VAL A 157 12.29 3.29 9.08
CA VAL A 157 12.75 3.86 10.35
C VAL A 157 12.64 2.78 11.41
N ARG A 158 13.74 2.54 12.14
CA ARG A 158 13.77 1.65 13.30
C ARG A 158 13.01 2.31 14.46
N GLY A 159 12.20 1.52 15.15
CA GLY A 159 11.31 2.02 16.19
C GLY A 159 11.88 1.98 17.60
N GLN A 160 11.26 2.74 18.50
CA GLN A 160 11.50 2.66 19.95
C GLN A 160 10.40 1.81 20.59
N VAL A 161 10.81 0.67 21.14
CA VAL A 161 9.88 -0.31 21.72
C VAL A 161 9.20 0.26 22.96
N ASN A 162 7.88 0.04 23.08
CA ASN A 162 7.09 0.41 24.25
C ASN A 162 7.13 1.91 24.61
N THR A 163 7.37 2.77 23.62
CA THR A 163 7.28 4.22 23.75
C THR A 163 5.97 4.70 23.12
N PHE A 164 5.19 5.45 23.88
CA PHE A 164 3.84 5.90 23.53
C PHE A 164 3.70 7.40 23.65
N ALA A 165 2.95 8.01 22.73
CA ALA A 165 2.63 9.43 22.79
C ALA A 165 1.49 9.69 23.79
N LEU A 166 1.47 10.91 24.33
CA LEU A 166 0.31 11.43 25.05
C LEU A 166 -0.59 12.21 24.10
N VAL A 167 -1.90 12.06 24.28
CA VAL A 167 -2.94 12.78 23.54
C VAL A 167 -3.94 13.38 24.52
N GLU A 168 -4.64 14.43 24.13
CA GLU A 168 -5.75 14.97 24.93
C GLU A 168 -7.02 14.15 24.67
N ASP A 169 -7.86 14.00 25.69
CA ASP A 169 -9.17 13.40 25.53
C ASP A 169 -10.15 14.36 24.82
N GLU A 170 -10.93 13.83 23.87
CA GLU A 170 -11.95 14.58 23.14
C GLU A 170 -13.24 14.67 23.98
N GLY A 171 -13.18 15.43 25.07
CA GLY A 171 -14.36 15.67 25.93
C GLY A 171 -14.03 15.97 27.39
N GLU A 172 -12.88 15.50 27.87
CA GLU A 172 -12.37 15.76 29.21
C GLU A 172 -11.00 16.46 29.13
N LYS A 173 -10.65 17.29 30.12
CA LYS A 173 -9.31 17.94 30.18
C LYS A 173 -8.20 16.99 30.66
N ASP A 174 -8.33 15.70 30.37
CA ASP A 174 -7.38 14.67 30.78
C ASP A 174 -6.44 14.28 29.62
N LEU A 175 -5.27 13.77 30.00
CA LEU A 175 -4.31 13.19 29.05
C LEU A 175 -4.53 11.68 28.95
N LEU A 176 -4.37 11.12 27.76
CA LEU A 176 -4.43 9.69 27.51
C LEU A 176 -3.11 9.23 26.90
N VAL A 177 -2.73 7.98 27.19
CA VAL A 177 -1.63 7.30 26.49
C VAL A 177 -2.20 6.66 25.23
N ASP A 178 -1.69 7.05 24.06
CA ASP A 178 -2.02 6.41 22.79
C ASP A 178 -1.20 5.12 22.64
N LEU A 179 -1.86 3.98 22.85
CA LEU A 179 -1.28 2.64 22.69
C LEU A 179 -1.29 2.18 21.22
N GLY A 180 -1.63 3.07 20.28
CA GLY A 180 -1.95 2.74 18.91
C GLY A 180 -3.30 2.04 18.81
N PHE A 181 -3.67 1.65 17.59
CA PHE A 181 -4.87 0.84 17.33
C PHE A 181 -6.20 1.46 17.76
N ARG A 182 -6.25 2.79 17.94
CA ARG A 182 -7.37 3.54 18.55
C ARG A 182 -7.65 3.13 20.00
N LEU A 183 -6.65 2.59 20.68
CA LEU A 183 -6.71 2.26 22.09
C LEU A 183 -5.99 3.33 22.87
N HIS A 184 -6.75 3.99 23.75
CA HIS A 184 -6.23 5.01 24.64
C HIS A 184 -6.34 4.52 26.08
N TRP A 185 -5.34 4.86 26.91
CA TRP A 185 -5.31 4.55 28.33
C TRP A 185 -5.33 5.83 29.16
N GLY A 186 -6.32 5.99 30.05
CA GLY A 186 -6.49 7.21 30.85
C GLY A 186 -5.45 7.39 31.97
N PHE A 187 -5.02 8.64 32.20
CA PHE A 187 -3.99 8.98 33.20
C PHE A 187 -4.46 9.03 34.65
N ALA A 188 -5.76 8.87 34.96
CA ALA A 188 -6.29 8.95 36.33
C ALA A 188 -5.57 8.02 37.35
N GLN A 189 -4.82 7.02 36.85
CA GLN A 189 -4.03 6.06 37.62
C GLN A 189 -2.53 6.43 37.80
N ILE A 190 -2.04 7.51 37.19
CA ILE A 190 -0.61 7.90 37.17
C ILE A 190 -0.43 9.27 37.86
N LYS A 191 -0.77 9.35 39.15
CA LYS A 191 -0.77 10.61 39.93
C LYS A 191 0.62 11.25 40.16
N SER A 192 1.72 10.57 39.81
CA SER A 192 3.09 10.99 40.18
C SER A 192 3.97 11.49 39.03
N LEU A 193 3.56 11.34 37.77
CA LEU A 193 4.39 11.73 36.62
C LEU A 193 4.00 13.11 36.09
N ARG A 194 4.91 14.09 36.23
CA ARG A 194 4.78 15.44 35.65
C ARG A 194 4.97 15.39 34.12
N VAL A 195 3.90 15.09 33.38
CA VAL A 195 3.87 15.04 31.91
C VAL A 195 3.04 16.17 31.30
N LYS A 196 3.30 16.52 30.03
CA LYS A 196 2.55 17.50 29.23
C LYS A 196 2.16 16.95 27.85
N LYS A 197 1.31 17.69 27.12
CA LYS A 197 0.67 17.35 25.84
C LYS A 197 1.56 16.81 24.70
N ASP A 198 2.88 16.94 24.77
CA ASP A 198 3.80 16.43 23.74
C ASP A 198 4.94 15.57 24.31
N ASP A 199 4.80 15.17 25.58
CA ASP A 199 5.71 14.19 26.17
C ASP A 199 5.34 12.78 25.67
N CYS A 200 6.29 11.87 25.80
CA CYS A 200 6.06 10.44 25.60
C CYS A 200 6.26 9.71 26.92
N VAL A 201 5.66 8.53 27.01
CA VAL A 201 5.89 7.61 28.12
C VAL A 201 6.50 6.33 27.59
N LYS A 202 7.54 5.84 28.27
CA LYS A 202 8.08 4.51 28.05
C LYS A 202 7.49 3.56 29.08
N VAL A 203 7.10 2.37 28.65
CA VAL A 203 6.60 1.31 29.53
C VAL A 203 7.67 0.24 29.70
N ARG A 204 7.99 -0.06 30.96
CA ARG A 204 8.86 -1.18 31.34
C ARG A 204 8.31 -1.85 32.58
N ASN A 205 8.11 -3.17 32.52
CA ASN A 205 7.53 -3.97 33.60
C ASN A 205 6.22 -3.36 34.14
N ASP A 206 5.32 -3.00 33.22
CA ASP A 206 4.01 -2.43 33.52
C ASP A 206 4.07 -1.16 34.39
N ARG A 207 5.15 -0.39 34.26
CA ARG A 207 5.30 0.93 34.87
C ARG A 207 5.63 1.96 33.80
N PHE A 208 4.92 3.08 33.86
CA PHE A 208 5.18 4.23 33.03
C PHE A 208 6.36 5.03 33.58
N SER A 209 7.21 5.50 32.67
CA SER A 209 8.25 6.50 32.95
C SER A 209 8.21 7.57 31.87
N LYS A 210 8.35 8.84 32.26
CA LYS A 210 8.44 9.95 31.32
C LYS A 210 9.71 9.81 30.50
N THR A 211 9.58 10.02 29.19
CA THR A 211 10.70 10.12 28.26
C THR A 211 10.46 11.25 27.28
N ALA A 212 11.53 11.80 26.71
CA ALA A 212 11.38 12.67 25.54
C ALA A 212 10.76 11.85 24.39
N CYS A 213 9.85 12.45 23.63
CA CYS A 213 9.40 11.85 22.39
C CYS A 213 10.55 11.74 21.39
N PRO A 214 10.58 10.70 20.55
CA PRO A 214 11.53 10.62 19.46
C PRO A 214 11.35 11.80 18.51
N PRO A 215 12.44 12.36 17.94
CA PRO A 215 12.36 13.46 16.98
C PRO A 215 11.49 13.11 15.75
N ASN A 216 11.54 11.84 15.35
CA ASN A 216 10.66 11.29 14.33
C ASN A 216 9.54 10.47 15.00
N ARG A 217 8.30 10.97 14.94
CA ARG A 217 7.12 10.29 15.50
C ARG A 217 6.84 8.93 14.83
N GLU A 218 7.39 8.64 13.65
CA GLU A 218 7.33 7.30 13.06
C GLU A 218 8.08 6.24 13.88
N GLN A 219 8.98 6.64 14.80
CA GLN A 219 9.64 5.69 15.71
C GLN A 219 8.70 5.15 16.80
N LEU A 220 7.52 5.73 16.98
CA LEU A 220 6.51 5.25 17.92
C LEU A 220 5.83 3.97 17.40
N PHE A 221 4.91 3.42 18.20
CA PHE A 221 4.08 2.27 17.82
C PHE A 221 4.89 1.05 17.38
N THR A 222 5.90 0.72 18.19
CA THR A 222 6.79 -0.43 18.00
C THR A 222 6.67 -1.37 19.19
N TYR A 223 6.40 -2.64 18.92
CA TYR A 223 5.90 -3.60 19.90
C TYR A 223 6.57 -4.96 19.81
N LYS A 224 6.50 -5.70 20.92
CA LYS A 224 6.65 -7.15 20.92
C LYS A 224 5.43 -7.80 20.25
N ALA A 225 5.66 -8.74 19.34
CA ALA A 225 4.59 -9.49 18.69
C ALA A 225 4.92 -10.97 18.51
N GLN A 226 3.87 -11.78 18.40
CA GLN A 226 3.94 -13.21 18.14
C GLN A 226 3.09 -13.57 16.93
N VAL A 227 3.59 -14.45 16.07
CA VAL A 227 2.84 -14.88 14.89
C VAL A 227 1.66 -15.74 15.36
N ARG A 228 0.47 -15.42 14.89
CA ARG A 228 -0.71 -16.29 15.01
C ARG A 228 -0.93 -17.09 13.75
N LYS A 229 -0.81 -16.45 12.58
CA LYS A 229 -1.01 -17.10 11.29
C LYS A 229 -0.33 -16.31 10.18
N ILE A 230 0.38 -16.98 9.29
CA ILE A 230 0.81 -16.40 8.01
C ILE A 230 -0.30 -16.64 6.97
N ILE A 231 -0.85 -15.57 6.40
CA ILE A 231 -1.94 -15.66 5.44
C ILE A 231 -1.36 -15.91 4.05
N ASP A 232 -0.43 -15.06 3.65
CA ASP A 232 0.32 -15.10 2.38
C ASP A 232 1.69 -14.42 2.58
N GLY A 233 2.43 -14.17 1.50
CA GLY A 233 3.80 -13.64 1.57
C GLY A 233 3.91 -12.21 2.11
N ASP A 234 2.86 -11.40 2.05
CA ASP A 234 2.89 -10.01 2.53
C ASP A 234 1.88 -9.74 3.66
N THR A 235 1.17 -10.75 4.13
CA THR A 235 0.09 -10.58 5.10
C THR A 235 0.14 -11.63 6.20
N LEU A 236 0.13 -11.17 7.45
CA LEU A 236 0.15 -12.03 8.64
C LEU A 236 -0.82 -11.55 9.71
N ILE A 237 -1.29 -12.47 10.55
CA ILE A 237 -2.01 -12.17 11.78
C ILE A 237 -1.03 -12.31 12.92
N ALA A 238 -0.87 -11.25 13.70
CA ALA A 238 0.01 -11.23 14.86
C ALA A 238 -0.75 -10.83 16.12
N ARG A 239 -0.32 -11.41 17.24
CA ARG A 239 -0.69 -10.96 18.57
C ARG A 239 0.34 -9.95 19.05
N VAL A 240 -0.08 -8.70 19.23
CA VAL A 240 0.76 -7.59 19.68
C VAL A 240 0.59 -7.41 21.18
N HIS A 241 1.70 -7.28 21.91
CA HIS A 241 1.70 -7.01 23.34
C HIS A 241 1.73 -5.49 23.56
N LEU A 242 0.72 -4.95 24.23
CA LEU A 242 0.61 -3.52 24.56
C LEU A 242 1.09 -3.19 25.98
N ASN A 243 1.80 -4.12 26.61
CA ASN A 243 2.11 -4.13 28.06
C ASN A 243 0.84 -4.30 28.91
N PHE A 244 0.96 -4.29 30.24
CA PHE A 244 -0.16 -4.41 31.20
C PHE A 244 -1.01 -5.67 31.02
N ARG A 245 -0.39 -6.76 30.56
CA ARG A 245 -1.07 -7.99 30.12
C ARG A 245 -2.19 -7.74 29.10
N MET A 246 -2.12 -6.65 28.35
CA MET A 246 -3.02 -6.33 27.25
C MET A 246 -2.44 -6.82 25.93
N PHE A 247 -3.33 -7.36 25.11
CA PHE A 247 -2.98 -7.90 23.81
C PHE A 247 -4.04 -7.52 22.80
N ILE A 248 -3.61 -7.25 21.58
CA ILE A 248 -4.50 -7.25 20.42
C ILE A 248 -4.08 -8.35 19.47
N THR A 249 -5.03 -8.91 18.75
CA THR A 249 -4.74 -9.79 17.60
C THR A 249 -5.27 -9.10 16.36
N GLN A 250 -4.36 -8.76 15.45
CA GLN A 250 -4.69 -7.94 14.30
C GLN A 250 -4.04 -8.52 13.05
N LYS A 251 -4.72 -8.32 11.91
CA LYS A 251 -4.19 -8.61 10.58
C LYS A 251 -3.33 -7.43 10.12
N PHE A 252 -2.09 -7.74 9.73
CA PHE A 252 -1.08 -6.79 9.27
C PHE A 252 -0.66 -7.12 7.85
N ARG A 253 -0.50 -6.08 7.03
CA ARG A 253 0.14 -6.16 5.72
C ARG A 253 1.56 -5.59 5.83
N LEU A 254 2.54 -6.26 5.25
CA LEU A 254 3.91 -5.79 5.21
C LEU A 254 3.99 -4.50 4.37
N ARG A 255 4.58 -3.46 4.95
CA ARG A 255 4.67 -2.13 4.35
C ARG A 255 5.65 -2.16 3.17
N GLY A 256 5.25 -1.47 2.11
CA GLY A 256 6.11 -1.16 0.96
C GLY A 256 6.35 -2.34 0.02
N ILE A 257 5.68 -3.48 0.23
CA ILE A 257 5.83 -4.66 -0.61
C ILE A 257 4.49 -5.29 -1.01
N ASP A 258 4.50 -5.95 -2.16
CA ASP A 258 3.38 -6.69 -2.74
C ASP A 258 3.88 -8.07 -3.15
N CYS A 259 3.37 -9.11 -2.49
CA CYS A 259 3.70 -10.48 -2.84
C CYS A 259 2.75 -11.02 -3.93
N PRO A 260 3.18 -12.02 -4.72
CA PRO A 260 2.30 -12.73 -5.63
C PRO A 260 1.12 -13.38 -4.90
N GLU A 261 0.00 -13.54 -5.61
CA GLU A 261 -1.23 -14.12 -5.06
C GLU A 261 -0.99 -15.54 -4.51
N ILE A 262 -1.56 -15.85 -3.35
CA ILE A 262 -1.33 -17.12 -2.65
C ILE A 262 -1.73 -18.36 -3.46
N GLY A 263 -2.59 -18.20 -4.48
CA GLY A 263 -2.97 -19.25 -5.41
C GLY A 263 -1.84 -19.69 -6.34
N THR A 264 -0.83 -18.85 -6.58
CA THR A 264 0.26 -19.14 -7.52
C THR A 264 1.43 -19.85 -6.84
N PRO A 265 2.30 -20.58 -7.59
CA PRO A 265 3.52 -21.15 -7.05
C PRO A 265 4.43 -20.12 -6.38
N GLU A 266 4.54 -18.92 -6.94
CA GLU A 266 5.33 -17.81 -6.40
C GLU A 266 4.77 -17.33 -5.07
N GLY A 267 3.45 -17.15 -4.96
CA GLY A 267 2.80 -16.73 -3.72
C GLY A 267 2.97 -17.77 -2.61
N LYS A 268 2.94 -19.06 -2.96
CA LYS A 268 3.25 -20.16 -2.01
C LYS A 268 4.71 -20.14 -1.57
N ARG A 269 5.66 -19.81 -2.45
CA ARG A 269 7.08 -19.63 -2.10
C ARG A 269 7.29 -18.45 -1.17
N ALA A 270 6.70 -17.30 -1.48
CA ALA A 270 6.77 -16.10 -0.64
C ALA A 270 6.20 -16.37 0.77
N LYS A 271 5.04 -17.04 0.84
CA LYS A 271 4.46 -17.46 2.13
C LYS A 271 5.41 -18.37 2.91
N ARG A 272 5.96 -19.41 2.26
CA ARG A 272 6.87 -20.36 2.92
C ARG A 272 8.11 -19.65 3.46
N PHE A 273 8.66 -18.70 2.71
CA PHE A 273 9.79 -17.88 3.15
C PHE A 273 9.49 -17.14 4.46
N VAL A 274 8.32 -16.50 4.56
CA VAL A 274 7.90 -15.83 5.80
C VAL A 274 7.69 -16.83 6.94
N GLU A 275 7.08 -17.98 6.65
CA GLU A 275 6.90 -19.04 7.65
C GLU A 275 8.24 -19.51 8.20
N GLU A 276 9.23 -19.78 7.34
CA GLU A 276 10.57 -20.23 7.74
C GLU A 276 11.32 -19.20 8.59
N ARG A 277 11.25 -17.91 8.24
CA ARG A 277 11.90 -16.84 9.03
C ARG A 277 11.30 -16.62 10.40
N LEU A 278 9.98 -16.81 10.54
CA LEU A 278 9.27 -16.53 11.80
C LEU A 278 8.98 -17.79 12.62
N LYS A 279 9.23 -18.99 12.09
CA LYS A 279 8.99 -20.26 12.77
C LYS A 279 9.90 -20.41 13.98
N GLY A 280 9.33 -20.81 15.10
CA GLY A 280 10.07 -21.10 16.34
C GLY A 280 10.56 -19.86 17.08
N LEU A 281 10.27 -18.64 16.60
CA LEU A 281 10.58 -17.42 17.33
C LEU A 281 9.59 -17.23 18.50
N ASP A 282 10.12 -16.99 19.70
CA ASP A 282 9.31 -16.62 20.86
C ASP A 282 8.54 -15.32 20.61
N PHE A 283 9.18 -14.37 19.94
CA PHE A 283 8.61 -13.11 19.50
C PHE A 283 9.47 -12.46 18.41
N PHE A 284 8.88 -11.45 17.76
CA PHE A 284 9.55 -10.51 16.87
C PHE A 284 9.10 -9.09 17.22
N VAL A 285 9.76 -8.09 16.63
CA VAL A 285 9.38 -6.68 16.76
C VAL A 285 8.53 -6.29 15.56
N ILE A 286 7.37 -5.70 15.82
CA ILE A 286 6.50 -5.14 14.79
C ILE A 286 6.35 -3.64 15.03
N LYS A 287 6.61 -2.86 13.98
CA LYS A 287 6.29 -1.43 13.95
C LYS A 287 5.08 -1.22 13.05
N THR A 288 4.07 -0.54 13.56
CA THR A 288 2.78 -0.46 12.88
C THR A 288 2.42 0.95 12.50
N ARG A 289 1.79 1.10 11.33
CA ARG A 289 1.22 2.35 10.86
C ARG A 289 -0.20 2.09 10.38
N LYS A 290 -1.12 2.97 10.73
CA LYS A 290 -2.46 2.95 10.14
C LYS A 290 -2.37 3.36 8.67
N ASP A 291 -2.91 2.53 7.78
CA ASP A 291 -3.13 2.95 6.40
C ASP A 291 -4.32 3.91 6.36
N THR A 292 -4.03 5.21 6.35
CA THR A 292 -5.05 6.26 6.27
C THR A 292 -5.64 6.41 4.87
N THR A 293 -5.06 5.73 3.87
CA THR A 293 -5.51 5.77 2.47
C THR A 293 -6.43 4.59 2.11
N ASP A 294 -6.50 3.59 2.99
CA ASP A 294 -7.29 2.38 2.77
C ASP A 294 -8.65 2.42 3.47
N LYS A 295 -9.70 2.17 2.69
CA LYS A 295 -11.10 2.11 3.14
C LYS A 295 -11.41 0.93 4.07
N TYR A 296 -10.49 -0.03 4.19
CA TYR A 296 -10.61 -1.19 5.09
C TYR A 296 -9.82 -1.04 6.39
N GLU A 297 -9.23 0.14 6.63
CA GLU A 297 -8.47 0.47 7.84
C GLU A 297 -7.39 -0.57 8.19
N ARG A 298 -6.69 -1.09 7.17
CA ARG A 298 -5.61 -2.06 7.39
C ARG A 298 -4.44 -1.43 8.13
N TYR A 299 -3.76 -2.23 8.94
CA TYR A 299 -2.49 -1.85 9.54
C TYR A 299 -1.34 -2.33 8.64
N LEU A 300 -0.47 -1.40 8.31
CA LEU A 300 0.80 -1.66 7.67
C LEU A 300 1.86 -1.95 8.74
N ALA A 301 2.77 -2.86 8.44
CA ALA A 301 3.79 -3.29 9.38
C ALA A 301 5.18 -3.35 8.76
N ASP A 302 6.17 -2.85 9.50
CA ASP A 302 7.56 -3.24 9.34
C ASP A 302 7.86 -4.35 10.36
N VAL A 303 8.39 -5.48 9.90
CA VAL A 303 8.66 -6.65 10.75
C VAL A 303 10.16 -6.86 10.90
N PHE A 304 10.61 -6.89 12.15
CA PHE A 304 12.01 -7.10 12.50
C PHE A 304 12.14 -8.31 13.41
N TYR A 305 13.01 -9.25 13.06
CA TYR A 305 13.19 -10.50 13.81
C TYR A 305 14.65 -10.69 14.24
N PRO A 306 14.92 -11.50 15.28
CA PRO A 306 16.25 -11.62 15.84
C PRO A 306 17.24 -12.25 14.85
N SER A 307 18.42 -11.64 14.71
CA SER A 307 19.61 -12.25 14.10
C SER A 307 20.48 -12.99 15.13
N GLY A 308 20.21 -12.78 16.42
CA GLY A 308 20.84 -13.45 17.57
C GLY A 308 20.48 -12.78 18.90
N GLY A 309 20.15 -13.58 19.92
CA GLY A 309 19.72 -13.11 21.24
C GLY A 309 18.21 -12.83 21.36
N SER A 310 17.76 -12.42 22.55
CA SER A 310 16.34 -12.25 22.90
C SER A 310 16.00 -10.86 23.45
N ASP A 311 16.88 -9.88 23.26
CA ASP A 311 16.68 -8.49 23.70
C ASP A 311 15.83 -7.73 22.68
N ILE A 312 14.68 -7.22 23.13
CA ILE A 312 13.71 -6.55 22.26
C ILE A 312 14.19 -5.19 21.73
N ASP A 313 14.90 -4.40 22.52
CA ASP A 313 15.45 -3.11 22.10
C ASP A 313 16.58 -3.35 21.07
N LYS A 314 17.36 -4.43 21.21
CA LYS A 314 18.35 -4.84 20.21
C LYS A 314 17.69 -5.28 18.91
N ILE A 315 16.66 -6.13 18.96
CA ILE A 315 15.92 -6.57 17.76
C ILE A 315 15.30 -5.37 17.02
N ALA A 316 14.76 -4.39 17.76
CA ALA A 316 14.20 -3.20 17.15
C ALA A 316 15.23 -2.33 16.43
N ARG A 317 16.49 -2.29 16.88
CA ARG A 317 17.58 -1.52 16.26
C ARG A 317 18.29 -2.26 15.13
N GLU A 318 18.58 -3.54 15.34
CA GLU A 318 19.55 -4.31 14.55
C GLU A 318 18.94 -5.59 13.94
N GLY A 319 17.68 -5.91 14.24
CA GLY A 319 17.03 -7.12 13.77
C GLY A 319 16.91 -7.18 12.24
N ASN A 320 16.87 -8.39 11.72
CA ASN A 320 16.66 -8.66 10.30
C ASN A 320 15.32 -8.10 9.85
N TYR A 321 15.30 -7.42 8.70
CA TYR A 321 14.11 -6.72 8.20
C TYR A 321 13.40 -7.57 7.14
N LEU A 322 12.31 -8.24 7.56
CA LEU A 322 11.60 -9.22 6.73
C LEU A 322 11.08 -8.63 5.41
N ASN A 323 10.59 -7.39 5.43
CA ASN A 323 10.00 -6.80 4.22
C ASN A 323 11.05 -6.61 3.13
N GLN A 324 12.28 -6.19 3.49
CA GLN A 324 13.38 -6.05 2.54
C GLN A 324 13.88 -7.42 2.08
N GLU A 325 14.00 -8.40 2.98
CA GLU A 325 14.42 -9.76 2.60
C GLU A 325 13.50 -10.41 1.54
N LEU A 326 12.21 -10.10 1.56
CA LEU A 326 11.27 -10.55 0.52
C LEU A 326 11.56 -9.92 -0.85
N LEU A 327 12.02 -8.66 -0.89
CA LEU A 327 12.48 -8.02 -2.13
C LEU A 327 13.83 -8.60 -2.57
N ASP A 328 14.76 -8.75 -1.63
CA ASP A 328 16.11 -9.28 -1.89
C ASP A 328 16.06 -10.71 -2.44
N ALA A 329 15.10 -11.52 -1.97
CA ALA A 329 14.85 -12.87 -2.45
C ALA A 329 14.04 -12.92 -3.77
N GLY A 330 13.62 -11.78 -4.32
CA GLY A 330 12.75 -11.71 -5.51
C GLY A 330 11.35 -12.31 -5.29
N LEU A 331 10.89 -12.36 -4.04
CA LEU A 331 9.61 -12.94 -3.63
C LEU A 331 8.50 -11.90 -3.50
N ALA A 332 8.85 -10.62 -3.56
CA ALA A 332 7.94 -9.49 -3.56
C ALA A 332 8.43 -8.39 -4.50
N ARG A 333 7.56 -7.40 -4.76
CA ARG A 333 7.89 -6.15 -5.46
C ARG A 333 7.49 -4.96 -4.60
N VAL A 334 8.00 -3.77 -4.89
CA VAL A 334 7.62 -2.54 -4.16
C VAL A 334 6.13 -2.24 -4.39
N TRP A 335 5.43 -1.85 -3.31
CA TRP A 335 4.00 -1.54 -3.29
C TRP A 335 3.71 -0.03 -3.34
#